data_AF-A0A7S4HPA7-F1
#
_entry.id   AF-A0A7S4HPA7-F1
#
_cell.length_a   1.000
_cell.length_b   1.000
_cell.length_c   1.000
_cell.angle_alpha   90.00
_cell.angle_beta   90.00
_cell.angle_gamma   90.00
#
_symmetry.space_group_name_H-M   'P 1'
#
loop_
_entity.id
_entity.type
_entity.pdbx_description
1 polymer ?
#
loop_
_entity_poly.entity_id
_entity_poly.type
_entity_poly.pdbx_seq_one_letter_code
_entity_poly.pdbx_strand_id
1 'polypeptide(L)'
;RGEVYCIEELTHILEKFAPSATQDTEPVDELVSQSQAEIQELMKSESFVAISSDKFKEDITIGEQFADDFQDATGEAFVAVLKEWITRFSSKFYSSRCSRIPLASLSVILQQFENRSAQPLEIPGLYQRDEEPSPDSHPAIQRFLSTVEQLEPHSFAHYRVCVQACDGTVKQFFVNHSQSVRRSAAENRFSRLLDQVNYYCVRNHQMRSRVFSFTNPLRVNISPTVQLIQSEDSFTSLQQIWNWVDPSFPYPSIRVLESYQKQLKDAPEEKRALLLYNALCKEVSPDVLTRIIDSVVPSYRQLFSLRSQFASQIGLTSMLGHLFCISNRTLENILLSVHS
;
A
#
# COMPACT_ATOMS: atom_id res chain seq x y z
N ARG A 1 -11.97 11.85 -5.90
CA ARG A 1 -10.91 11.27 -5.03
C ARG A 1 -11.26 9.91 -4.44
N GLY A 2 -12.54 9.53 -4.37
CA GLY A 2 -12.92 8.13 -4.16
C GLY A 2 -12.33 7.14 -5.18
N GLU A 3 -11.65 7.58 -6.25
CA GLU A 3 -11.15 6.71 -7.31
C GLU A 3 -10.17 5.69 -6.75
N VAL A 4 -9.30 6.10 -5.83
CA VAL A 4 -8.33 5.20 -5.18
C VAL A 4 -9.04 4.11 -4.40
N TYR A 5 -10.07 4.48 -3.63
CA TYR A 5 -10.88 3.53 -2.87
C TYR A 5 -11.62 2.57 -3.80
N CYS A 6 -12.21 3.08 -4.89
CA CYS A 6 -12.86 2.23 -5.89
C CYS A 6 -11.87 1.27 -6.57
N ILE A 7 -10.66 1.72 -6.88
CA ILE A 7 -9.60 0.88 -7.45
C ILE A 7 -9.22 -0.25 -6.49
N GLU A 8 -8.98 0.06 -5.21
CA GLU A 8 -8.58 -0.94 -4.21
C GLU A 8 -9.67 -1.98 -3.96
N GLU A 9 -10.93 -1.55 -3.83
CA GLU A 9 -12.07 -2.47 -3.66
C GLU A 9 -12.26 -3.36 -4.89
N LEU A 10 -12.22 -2.80 -6.10
CA LEU A 10 -12.32 -3.60 -7.33
C LEU A 10 -11.13 -4.55 -7.50
N THR A 11 -9.94 -4.14 -7.08
CA THR A 11 -8.74 -5.00 -7.09
C THR A 11 -8.88 -6.13 -6.08
N HIS A 12 -9.41 -5.86 -4.88
CA HIS A 12 -9.67 -6.90 -3.87
C HIS A 12 -10.71 -7.92 -4.33
N ILE A 13 -11.77 -7.45 -5.00
CA ILE A 13 -12.75 -8.32 -5.66
C ILE A 13 -12.06 -9.18 -6.72
N LEU A 14 -11.20 -8.58 -7.56
CA LEU A 14 -10.44 -9.30 -8.58
C LEU A 14 -9.51 -10.38 -7.99
N GLU A 15 -8.86 -10.11 -6.84
CA GLU A 15 -7.99 -11.07 -6.16
C GLU A 15 -8.73 -12.35 -5.72
N LYS A 16 -10.03 -12.28 -5.42
CA LYS A 16 -10.84 -13.47 -5.08
C LYS A 16 -11.04 -14.41 -6.26
N PHE A 17 -10.96 -13.89 -7.49
CA PHE A 17 -11.04 -14.69 -8.71
C PHE A 17 -9.68 -15.23 -9.15
N ALA A 18 -8.59 -14.88 -8.45
CA ALA A 18 -7.29 -15.51 -8.71
C ALA A 18 -7.33 -16.97 -8.22
N PRO A 19 -6.81 -17.93 -8.99
CA PRO A 19 -6.79 -19.34 -8.57
C PRO A 19 -5.87 -19.48 -7.35
N SER A 20 -6.44 -19.50 -6.16
CA SER A 20 -5.71 -19.83 -4.94
C SER A 20 -5.31 -21.30 -5.01
N ALA A 21 -4.02 -21.59 -4.83
CA ALA A 21 -3.42 -22.93 -4.88
C ALA A 21 -3.91 -23.89 -3.75
N THR A 22 -4.90 -23.50 -2.97
CA THR A 22 -5.52 -24.32 -1.92
C THR A 22 -6.89 -24.78 -2.39
N GLN A 23 -6.98 -26.09 -2.58
CA GLN A 23 -8.18 -26.86 -2.90
C GLN A 23 -9.33 -26.50 -1.95
N ASP A 24 -10.37 -25.89 -2.52
CA ASP A 24 -11.80 -26.03 -2.21
C ASP A 24 -12.48 -24.94 -3.07
N THR A 25 -12.64 -25.23 -4.37
CA THR A 25 -13.33 -24.33 -5.29
C THR A 25 -14.80 -24.26 -4.90
N GLU A 26 -15.20 -23.20 -4.18
CA GLU A 26 -16.57 -22.73 -4.25
C GLU A 26 -16.94 -22.56 -5.75
N PRO A 27 -18.15 -22.96 -6.16
CA PRO A 27 -18.55 -22.83 -7.55
C PRO A 27 -18.38 -21.36 -7.99
N VAL A 28 -17.79 -21.16 -9.16
CA VAL A 28 -17.50 -19.82 -9.72
C VAL A 28 -18.73 -18.90 -9.69
N ASP A 29 -19.93 -19.49 -9.81
CA ASP A 29 -21.21 -18.79 -9.74
C ASP A 29 -21.55 -18.23 -8.35
N GLU A 30 -21.15 -18.89 -7.25
CA GLU A 30 -21.30 -18.36 -5.89
C GLU A 30 -20.35 -17.18 -5.63
N LEU A 31 -19.10 -17.28 -6.10
CA LEU A 31 -18.11 -16.20 -6.03
C LEU A 31 -18.55 -14.95 -6.81
N VAL A 32 -19.14 -15.14 -8.00
CA VAL A 32 -19.72 -14.04 -8.79
C VAL A 32 -20.89 -13.40 -8.04
N SER A 33 -21.77 -14.21 -7.43
CA SER A 33 -22.92 -13.69 -6.66
C SER A 33 -22.49 -12.89 -5.43
N GLN A 34 -21.47 -13.36 -4.70
CA GLN A 34 -20.87 -12.62 -3.58
C GLN A 34 -20.23 -11.32 -4.05
N SER A 35 -19.49 -11.37 -5.17
CA SER A 35 -18.82 -10.19 -5.73
C SER A 35 -19.81 -9.15 -6.26
N GLN A 36 -20.93 -9.58 -6.83
CA GLN A 36 -22.01 -8.66 -7.23
C GLN A 36 -22.65 -7.95 -6.03
N ALA A 37 -22.79 -8.63 -4.89
CA ALA A 37 -23.27 -7.99 -3.66
C ALA A 37 -22.29 -6.94 -3.14
N GLU A 38 -20.98 -7.21 -3.20
CA GLU A 38 -19.92 -6.25 -2.83
C GLU A 38 -19.88 -5.04 -3.76
N ILE A 39 -20.10 -5.25 -5.07
CA ILE A 39 -20.24 -4.15 -6.03
C ILE A 39 -21.48 -3.28 -5.72
N GLN A 40 -22.60 -3.90 -5.35
CA GLN A 40 -23.79 -3.15 -4.93
C GLN A 40 -23.58 -2.38 -3.63
N GLU A 41 -22.76 -2.89 -2.71
CA GLU A 41 -22.35 -2.17 -1.50
C GLU A 41 -21.41 -1.00 -1.86
N LEU A 42 -20.46 -1.22 -2.75
CA LEU A 42 -19.56 -0.19 -3.27
C LEU A 42 -20.33 0.96 -3.93
N MET A 43 -21.37 0.65 -4.72
CA MET A 43 -22.23 1.68 -5.33
C MET A 43 -22.93 2.58 -4.32
N LYS A 44 -23.19 2.07 -3.10
CA LYS A 44 -23.83 2.82 -2.01
C LYS A 44 -22.82 3.58 -1.14
N SER A 45 -21.52 3.30 -1.29
CA SER A 45 -20.47 3.93 -0.50
C SER A 45 -20.33 5.41 -0.82
N GLU A 46 -20.04 6.23 0.20
CA GLU A 46 -19.80 7.68 0.06
C GLU A 46 -18.66 7.98 -0.94
N SER A 47 -17.67 7.09 -1.03
CA SER A 47 -16.54 7.23 -1.96
C SER A 47 -16.97 7.11 -3.43
N PHE A 48 -17.90 6.20 -3.74
CA PHE A 48 -18.42 6.01 -5.09
C PHE A 48 -19.47 7.08 -5.43
N VAL A 49 -20.34 7.44 -4.49
CA VAL A 49 -21.32 8.53 -4.66
C VAL A 49 -20.63 9.86 -4.96
N ALA A 50 -19.45 10.11 -4.40
CA ALA A 50 -18.67 11.31 -4.69
C ALA A 50 -18.13 11.36 -6.14
N ILE A 51 -18.16 10.24 -6.86
CA ILE A 51 -17.63 10.10 -8.23
C ILE A 51 -18.72 9.77 -9.24
N SER A 52 -19.87 9.28 -8.79
CA SER A 52 -20.97 8.85 -9.65
C SER A 52 -21.48 9.97 -10.56
N SER A 53 -21.37 11.23 -10.13
CA SER A 53 -21.77 12.41 -10.90
C SER A 53 -20.75 12.89 -11.93
N ASP A 54 -19.52 12.38 -11.89
CA ASP A 54 -18.52 12.73 -12.89
C ASP A 54 -18.93 12.13 -14.25
N LYS A 55 -18.42 12.73 -15.33
CA LYS A 55 -18.68 12.27 -16.70
C LYS A 55 -17.40 11.72 -17.30
N PHE A 56 -17.44 10.50 -17.85
CA PHE A 56 -16.32 9.94 -18.63
C PHE A 56 -16.39 10.33 -20.12
N LYS A 57 -17.61 10.46 -20.65
CA LYS A 57 -17.92 10.99 -21.99
C LYS A 57 -19.03 12.03 -21.85
N GLU A 58 -19.19 12.90 -22.86
CA GLU A 58 -20.03 14.11 -22.79
C GLU A 58 -21.47 13.86 -22.29
N ASP A 59 -22.00 12.64 -22.47
CA ASP A 59 -23.41 12.32 -22.22
C ASP A 59 -23.72 11.23 -21.18
N ILE A 60 -22.73 10.54 -20.57
CA ILE A 60 -23.00 9.42 -19.64
C ILE A 60 -22.26 9.58 -18.31
N THR A 61 -22.98 9.40 -17.20
CA THR A 61 -22.42 9.47 -15.84
C THR A 61 -21.68 8.18 -15.47
N ILE A 62 -20.68 8.29 -14.59
CA ILE A 62 -19.93 7.12 -14.09
C ILE A 62 -20.88 6.11 -13.44
N GLY A 63 -21.84 6.59 -12.64
CA GLY A 63 -22.76 5.73 -11.90
C GLY A 63 -23.65 4.87 -12.80
N GLU A 64 -24.20 5.46 -13.87
CA GLU A 64 -25.08 4.75 -14.81
C GLU A 64 -24.30 3.73 -15.63
N GLN A 65 -23.17 4.12 -16.21
CA GLN A 65 -22.35 3.21 -17.01
C GLN A 65 -21.82 2.03 -16.16
N PHE A 66 -21.46 2.30 -14.90
CA PHE A 66 -21.00 1.25 -13.99
C PHE A 66 -22.13 0.26 -13.67
N ALA A 67 -23.34 0.74 -13.39
CA ALA A 67 -24.49 -0.13 -13.14
C ALA A 67 -24.80 -1.02 -14.35
N ASP A 68 -24.83 -0.43 -15.55
CA ASP A 68 -25.15 -1.12 -16.80
C ASP A 68 -24.09 -2.18 -17.16
N ASP A 69 -22.80 -1.83 -17.05
CA ASP A 69 -21.68 -2.73 -17.39
C ASP A 69 -21.64 -3.98 -16.47
N PHE A 70 -22.15 -3.89 -15.23
CA PHE A 70 -22.19 -5.01 -14.26
C PHE A 70 -23.51 -5.79 -14.23
N GLN A 71 -24.58 -5.31 -14.88
CA GLN A 71 -25.90 -5.93 -14.83
C GLN A 71 -25.96 -7.29 -15.58
N ASP A 72 -25.30 -7.38 -16.74
CA ASP A 72 -25.33 -8.57 -17.60
C ASP A 72 -24.03 -9.40 -17.57
N ALA A 73 -23.01 -8.93 -16.84
CA ALA A 73 -21.68 -9.54 -16.86
C ALA A 73 -21.62 -10.82 -16.01
N THR A 74 -21.27 -11.95 -16.64
CA THR A 74 -21.15 -13.27 -16.00
C THR A 74 -19.80 -13.94 -16.31
N GLY A 75 -19.27 -14.71 -15.36
CA GLY A 75 -18.04 -15.49 -15.53
C GLY A 75 -16.82 -14.68 -16.01
N GLU A 76 -16.26 -15.05 -17.16
CA GLU A 76 -15.09 -14.37 -17.75
C GLU A 76 -15.39 -12.92 -18.16
N ALA A 77 -16.63 -12.63 -18.58
CA ALA A 77 -17.04 -11.27 -18.96
C ALA A 77 -17.04 -10.33 -17.74
N PHE A 78 -17.44 -10.83 -16.57
CA PHE A 78 -17.39 -10.07 -15.31
C PHE A 78 -15.95 -9.68 -14.94
N VAL A 79 -15.00 -10.61 -15.07
CA VAL A 79 -13.58 -10.34 -14.83
C VAL A 79 -13.01 -9.34 -15.84
N ALA A 80 -13.45 -9.40 -17.11
CA ALA A 80 -13.04 -8.43 -18.13
C ALA A 80 -13.56 -7.01 -17.80
N VAL A 81 -14.83 -6.90 -17.42
CA VAL A 81 -15.45 -5.63 -16.99
C VAL A 81 -14.75 -5.07 -15.75
N LEU A 82 -14.46 -5.89 -14.74
CA LEU A 82 -13.68 -5.49 -13.57
C LEU A 82 -12.32 -4.88 -13.95
N LYS A 83 -11.55 -5.58 -14.80
CA LYS A 83 -10.24 -5.10 -15.26
C LYS A 83 -10.34 -3.80 -16.05
N GLU A 84 -11.37 -3.67 -16.88
CA GLU A 84 -11.62 -2.44 -17.63
C GLU A 84 -11.91 -1.27 -16.68
N TRP A 85 -12.79 -1.45 -15.69
CA TRP A 85 -13.09 -0.42 -14.70
C TRP A 85 -11.88 -0.05 -13.83
N ILE A 86 -11.08 -1.02 -13.39
CA ILE A 86 -9.81 -0.75 -12.69
C ILE A 86 -8.89 0.10 -13.58
N THR A 87 -8.79 -0.22 -14.87
CA THR A 87 -7.94 0.52 -15.82
C THR A 87 -8.48 1.94 -16.06
N ARG A 88 -9.80 2.09 -16.21
CA ARG A 88 -10.46 3.40 -16.38
C ARG A 88 -10.25 4.30 -15.16
N PHE A 89 -10.49 3.79 -13.95
CA PHE A 89 -10.25 4.56 -12.72
C PHE A 89 -8.77 4.87 -12.53
N SER A 90 -7.88 3.91 -12.82
CA SER A 90 -6.43 4.13 -12.74
C SER A 90 -5.98 5.22 -13.70
N SER A 91 -6.43 5.17 -14.95
CA SER A 91 -6.11 6.19 -15.96
C SER A 91 -6.58 7.58 -15.52
N LYS A 92 -7.84 7.70 -15.05
CA LYS A 92 -8.37 8.96 -14.53
C LYS A 92 -7.57 9.47 -13.33
N PHE A 93 -7.21 8.58 -12.41
CA PHE A 93 -6.38 8.92 -11.26
C PHE A 93 -5.02 9.45 -11.71
N TYR A 94 -4.30 8.73 -12.58
CA TYR A 94 -2.98 9.16 -13.05
C TYR A 94 -3.02 10.46 -13.85
N SER A 95 -4.06 10.70 -14.66
CA SER A 95 -4.23 11.95 -15.41
C SER A 95 -4.55 13.16 -14.53
N SER A 96 -5.23 12.95 -13.40
CA SER A 96 -5.62 14.03 -12.48
C SER A 96 -4.72 14.13 -11.24
N ARG A 97 -3.71 13.25 -11.13
CA ARG A 97 -2.82 13.16 -9.98
C ARG A 97 -2.06 14.46 -9.79
N CYS A 98 -2.15 15.00 -8.59
CA CYS A 98 -1.25 16.04 -8.10
C CYS A 98 -0.48 15.45 -6.91
N SER A 99 0.84 15.28 -7.04
CA SER A 99 1.66 14.69 -5.98
C SER A 99 1.59 15.47 -4.68
N ARG A 100 1.41 16.80 -4.76
CA ARG A 100 1.27 17.71 -3.62
C ARG A 100 -0.04 18.47 -3.70
N ILE A 101 -0.89 18.23 -2.72
CA ILE A 101 -2.21 18.80 -2.63
C ILE A 101 -2.25 19.83 -1.50
N PRO A 102 -2.91 20.99 -1.68
CA PRO A 102 -3.15 21.91 -0.58
C PRO A 102 -4.08 21.26 0.45
N LEU A 103 -3.68 21.22 1.72
CA LEU A 103 -4.48 20.71 2.83
C LEU A 103 -5.85 21.41 2.91
N ALA A 104 -5.92 22.69 2.52
CA ALA A 104 -7.15 23.47 2.40
C ALA A 104 -8.24 22.78 1.57
N SER A 105 -7.85 22.09 0.49
CA SER A 105 -8.78 21.38 -0.40
C SER A 105 -9.33 20.09 0.21
N LEU A 106 -8.64 19.55 1.21
CA LEU A 106 -9.01 18.32 1.90
C LEU A 106 -9.76 18.60 3.19
N SER A 107 -9.21 19.44 4.05
CA SER A 107 -9.78 19.79 5.34
C SER A 107 -9.36 21.19 5.76
N VAL A 108 -10.33 22.11 5.72
CA VAL A 108 -10.18 23.46 6.27
C VAL A 108 -9.96 23.42 7.78
N ILE A 109 -10.51 22.41 8.46
CA ILE A 109 -10.40 22.26 9.93
C ILE A 109 -8.95 22.02 10.34
N LEU A 110 -8.25 21.09 9.67
CA LEU A 110 -6.86 20.78 9.97
C LEU A 110 -5.92 21.95 9.59
N GLN A 111 -6.23 22.67 8.51
CA GLN A 111 -5.46 23.85 8.13
C GLN A 111 -5.58 24.97 9.18
N GLN A 112 -6.75 25.16 9.77
CA GLN A 112 -7.01 26.19 10.78
C GLN A 112 -6.76 25.70 12.22
N PHE A 113 -6.02 24.61 12.40
CA PHE A 113 -5.80 23.99 13.71
C PHE A 113 -5.21 24.96 14.74
N GLU A 114 -4.20 25.75 14.34
CA GLU A 114 -3.53 26.77 15.19
C GLU A 114 -4.51 27.72 15.88
N ASN A 115 -5.59 28.09 15.20
CA ASN A 115 -6.54 29.09 15.67
C ASN A 115 -7.71 28.47 16.47
N ARG A 116 -7.78 27.13 16.57
CA ARG A 116 -8.95 26.42 17.11
C ARG A 116 -8.66 25.62 18.37
N SER A 117 -7.43 25.14 18.58
CA SER A 117 -7.11 24.30 19.73
C SER A 117 -6.92 25.14 21.00
N ALA A 118 -7.94 25.18 21.87
CA ALA A 118 -7.83 25.81 23.20
C ALA A 118 -6.92 25.01 24.16
N GLN A 119 -6.69 23.73 23.89
CA GLN A 119 -5.78 22.86 24.63
C GLN A 119 -4.67 22.35 23.72
N PRO A 120 -3.41 22.28 24.20
CA PRO A 120 -2.31 21.72 23.44
C PRO A 120 -2.56 20.22 23.21
N LEU A 121 -2.62 19.80 21.95
CA LEU A 121 -2.77 18.41 21.57
C LEU A 121 -1.39 17.79 21.36
N GLU A 122 -1.06 16.71 22.05
CA GLU A 122 0.23 16.02 21.89
C GLU A 122 0.36 15.32 20.53
N ILE A 123 1.60 15.13 20.06
CA ILE A 123 1.85 14.33 18.85
C ILE A 123 1.40 12.87 19.10
N PRO A 124 0.69 12.25 18.16
CA PRO A 124 0.26 10.86 18.30
C PRO A 124 1.43 9.89 18.49
N GLY A 125 1.28 8.95 19.44
CA GLY A 125 2.15 7.79 19.61
C GLY A 125 3.32 7.95 20.59
N LEU A 126 3.46 9.11 21.24
CA LEU A 126 4.53 9.34 22.22
C LEU A 126 4.52 8.30 23.39
N TYR A 127 3.35 7.76 23.72
CA TYR A 127 3.17 6.75 24.78
C TYR A 127 3.38 5.29 24.34
N GLN A 128 3.72 5.03 23.07
CA GLN A 128 3.91 3.65 22.59
C GLN A 128 5.33 3.12 22.78
N ARG A 129 6.26 3.96 23.23
CA ARG A 129 7.65 3.55 23.49
C ARG A 129 7.75 2.78 24.80
N ASP A 130 8.76 1.91 24.88
CA ASP A 130 9.07 1.13 26.10
C ASP A 130 9.62 2.00 27.25
N GLU A 131 9.90 3.27 26.99
CA GLU A 131 10.39 4.24 27.97
C GLU A 131 9.24 4.84 28.80
N GLU A 132 9.52 5.17 30.06
CA GLU A 132 8.52 5.81 30.92
C GLU A 132 8.13 7.18 30.34
N PRO A 133 6.84 7.41 30.03
CA PRO A 133 6.41 8.64 29.37
C PRO A 133 6.56 9.81 30.33
N SER A 134 7.18 10.89 29.85
CA SER A 134 7.29 12.15 30.58
C SER A 134 6.40 13.19 29.91
N PRO A 135 5.11 13.31 30.34
CA PRO A 135 4.11 14.13 29.65
C PRO A 135 4.53 15.60 29.56
N ASP A 136 5.26 16.12 30.54
CA ASP A 136 5.76 17.50 30.56
C ASP A 136 6.79 17.78 29.44
N SER A 137 7.44 16.74 28.88
CA SER A 137 8.42 16.87 27.80
C SER A 137 7.83 16.58 26.42
N HIS A 138 6.58 16.12 26.34
CA HIS A 138 5.97 15.72 25.09
C HIS A 138 5.68 16.92 24.20
N PRO A 139 6.20 16.94 22.97
CA PRO A 139 5.92 18.03 22.06
C PRO A 139 4.44 18.00 21.66
N ALA A 140 3.78 19.15 21.79
CA ALA A 140 2.45 19.37 21.25
C ALA A 140 2.51 19.65 19.74
N ILE A 141 1.39 19.40 19.06
CA ILE A 141 1.15 19.78 17.67
C ILE A 141 1.03 21.30 17.62
N GLN A 142 1.94 21.95 16.92
CA GLN A 142 1.86 23.37 16.63
C GLN A 142 0.90 23.62 15.46
N ARG A 143 1.12 22.91 14.33
CA ARG A 143 0.33 23.07 13.12
C ARG A 143 0.47 21.91 12.15
N PHE A 144 -0.48 21.80 11.24
CA PHE A 144 -0.35 20.93 10.06
C PHE A 144 0.30 21.71 8.91
N LEU A 145 1.18 21.07 8.15
CA LEU A 145 1.73 21.71 6.96
C LEU A 145 0.64 21.89 5.89
N SER A 146 0.76 22.98 5.13
CA SER A 146 -0.25 23.37 4.14
C SER A 146 -0.32 22.43 2.92
N THR A 147 0.67 21.57 2.74
CA THR A 147 0.76 20.62 1.63
C THR A 147 0.74 19.19 2.15
N VAL A 148 -0.11 18.36 1.56
CA VAL A 148 -0.22 16.92 1.79
C VAL A 148 0.24 16.20 0.55
N GLU A 149 1.00 15.13 0.71
CA GLU A 149 1.41 14.29 -0.41
C GLU A 149 0.35 13.21 -0.66
N GLN A 150 -0.06 13.04 -1.92
CA GLN A 150 -0.94 11.97 -2.35
C GLN A 150 -0.12 10.84 -2.95
N LEU A 151 -0.26 9.66 -2.36
CA LEU A 151 0.51 8.47 -2.72
C LEU A 151 -0.11 7.77 -3.94
N GLU A 152 0.59 6.77 -4.47
CA GLU A 152 0.09 6.00 -5.63
C GLU A 152 -1.07 5.08 -5.23
N PRO A 153 -1.98 4.74 -6.16
CA PRO A 153 -2.94 3.67 -5.93
C PRO A 153 -2.17 2.39 -5.58
N HIS A 154 -2.73 1.57 -4.69
CA HIS A 154 -2.07 0.36 -4.18
C HIS A 154 -0.80 0.62 -3.36
N SER A 155 -0.52 1.88 -3.00
CA SER A 155 0.47 2.16 -1.96
C SER A 155 -0.07 1.75 -0.59
N PHE A 156 0.84 1.51 0.35
CA PHE A 156 0.52 1.22 1.75
C PHE A 156 -0.42 2.24 2.44
N ALA A 157 -0.54 3.44 1.90
CA ALA A 157 -1.43 4.49 2.39
C ALA A 157 -1.84 5.43 1.24
N HIS A 158 -2.88 6.24 1.48
CA HIS A 158 -3.44 7.14 0.45
C HIS A 158 -2.81 8.54 0.51
N TYR A 159 -2.50 9.01 1.71
CA TYR A 159 -1.95 10.33 1.96
C TYR A 159 -0.81 10.28 2.96
N ARG A 160 0.16 11.17 2.78
CA ARG A 160 1.20 11.47 3.76
C ARG A 160 0.99 12.90 4.26
N VAL A 161 0.70 13.03 5.55
CA VAL A 161 0.44 14.30 6.23
C VAL A 161 1.64 14.67 7.09
N CYS A 162 2.06 15.92 7.01
CA CYS A 162 3.17 16.45 7.80
C CYS A 162 2.65 17.35 8.92
N VAL A 163 3.11 17.08 10.14
CA VAL A 163 2.72 17.76 11.36
C VAL A 163 3.96 18.44 11.93
N GLN A 164 3.88 19.75 12.15
CA GLN A 164 4.91 20.49 12.86
C GLN A 164 4.60 20.50 14.35
N ALA A 165 5.61 20.11 15.12
CA ALA A 165 5.62 20.09 16.56
C ALA A 165 6.08 21.44 17.14
N CYS A 166 5.74 21.73 18.39
CA CYS A 166 6.16 22.94 19.10
C CYS A 166 7.67 23.06 19.28
N ASP A 167 8.41 21.94 19.24
CA ASP A 167 9.87 21.91 19.25
C ASP A 167 10.50 22.26 17.88
N GLY A 168 9.66 22.54 16.87
CA GLY A 168 10.06 22.84 15.51
C GLY A 168 10.28 21.60 14.63
N THR A 169 10.22 20.39 15.19
CA THR A 169 10.38 19.16 14.40
C THR A 169 9.16 18.90 13.53
N VAL A 170 9.39 18.31 12.36
CA VAL A 170 8.31 17.88 11.46
C VAL A 170 8.21 16.36 11.53
N LYS A 171 7.03 15.87 11.88
CA LYS A 171 6.68 14.45 11.90
C LYS A 171 5.76 14.14 10.75
N GLN A 172 6.01 13.05 10.05
CA GLN A 172 5.20 12.64 8.91
C GLN A 172 4.43 11.38 9.26
N PHE A 173 3.18 11.36 8.83
CA PHE A 173 2.29 10.23 9.06
C PHE A 173 1.63 9.83 7.75
N PHE A 174 1.74 8.55 7.42
CA PHE A 174 0.85 7.89 6.50
C PHE A 174 -0.54 7.79 7.10
N VAL A 175 -1.54 8.27 6.38
CA VAL A 175 -2.95 8.09 6.71
C VAL A 175 -3.41 6.83 6.00
N ASN A 176 -3.45 5.73 6.76
CA ASN A 176 -3.93 4.45 6.27
C ASN A 176 -5.42 4.29 6.59
N HIS A 177 -6.19 3.94 5.57
CA HIS A 177 -7.60 3.58 5.72
C HIS A 177 -7.75 2.09 5.44
N SER A 178 -7.83 1.30 6.51
CA SER A 178 -8.03 -0.14 6.39
C SER A 178 -9.48 -0.44 6.04
N GLN A 179 -9.68 -1.19 4.95
CA GLN A 179 -11.00 -1.67 4.51
C GLN A 179 -11.66 -2.62 5.52
N SER A 180 -10.87 -3.28 6.38
CA SER A 180 -11.37 -4.25 7.35
C SER A 180 -10.86 -3.96 8.75
N VAL A 181 -11.78 -3.71 9.67
CA VAL A 181 -11.50 -3.58 11.11
C VAL A 181 -10.76 -4.81 11.65
N ARG A 182 -11.08 -6.01 11.14
CA ARG A 182 -10.39 -7.24 11.55
C ARG A 182 -8.92 -7.24 11.10
N ARG A 183 -8.64 -6.81 9.87
CA ARG A 183 -7.26 -6.70 9.35
C ARG A 183 -6.48 -5.68 10.17
N SER A 184 -7.04 -4.49 10.38
CA SER A 184 -6.41 -3.46 11.22
C SER A 184 -6.09 -3.95 12.64
N ALA A 185 -7.03 -4.64 13.29
CA ALA A 185 -6.80 -5.21 14.62
C ALA A 185 -5.74 -6.34 14.62
N ALA A 186 -5.66 -7.13 13.55
CA ALA A 186 -4.61 -8.15 13.40
C ALA A 186 -3.23 -7.51 13.23
N GLU A 187 -3.12 -6.48 12.39
CA GLU A 187 -1.87 -5.72 12.18
C GLU A 187 -1.39 -5.05 13.47
N ASN A 188 -2.29 -4.47 14.26
CA ASN A 188 -1.93 -3.89 15.56
C ASN A 188 -1.39 -4.93 16.53
N ARG A 189 -2.02 -6.10 16.61
CA ARG A 189 -1.55 -7.21 17.45
C ARG A 189 -0.17 -7.69 16.99
N PHE A 190 0.04 -7.78 15.68
CA PHE A 190 1.33 -8.17 15.11
C PHE A 190 2.42 -7.12 15.40
N SER A 191 2.11 -5.83 15.25
CA SER A 191 3.03 -4.75 15.60
C SER A 191 3.45 -4.81 17.08
N ARG A 192 2.50 -5.01 18.00
CA ARG A 192 2.83 -5.20 19.43
C ARG A 192 3.66 -6.44 19.71
N LEU A 193 3.42 -7.52 18.98
CA LEU A 193 4.25 -8.72 19.06
C LEU A 193 5.69 -8.41 18.62
N LEU A 194 5.88 -7.64 17.54
CA LEU A 194 7.21 -7.23 17.08
C LEU A 194 7.94 -6.38 18.12
N ASP A 195 7.25 -5.46 18.80
CA ASP A 195 7.84 -4.68 19.89
C ASP A 195 8.34 -5.59 21.02
N GLN A 196 7.51 -6.55 21.43
CA GLN A 196 7.89 -7.52 22.46
C GLN A 196 9.07 -8.40 22.03
N VAL A 197 9.12 -8.81 20.77
CA VAL A 197 10.24 -9.59 20.22
C VAL A 197 11.51 -8.73 20.23
N ASN A 198 11.41 -7.47 19.80
CA ASN A 198 12.52 -6.51 19.82
C ASN A 198 13.09 -6.31 21.22
N TYR A 199 12.23 -6.20 22.24
CA TYR A 199 12.64 -6.13 23.64
C TYR A 199 13.53 -7.31 24.06
N TYR A 200 13.17 -8.53 23.66
CA TYR A 200 14.01 -9.72 23.92
C TYR A 200 15.29 -9.76 23.07
N CYS A 201 15.23 -9.30 21.82
CA CYS A 201 16.40 -9.21 20.94
C CYS A 201 17.47 -8.28 21.54
N VAL A 202 17.10 -7.11 22.07
CA VAL A 202 18.05 -6.16 22.67
C VAL A 202 18.71 -6.71 23.94
N ARG A 203 17.99 -7.53 24.71
CA ARG A 203 18.50 -8.19 25.92
C ARG A 203 19.52 -9.28 25.62
N ASN A 204 19.36 -9.99 24.50
CA ASN A 204 20.29 -11.04 24.10
C ASN A 204 21.59 -10.45 23.52
N HIS A 205 22.73 -10.77 24.13
CA HIS A 205 24.03 -10.28 23.69
C HIS A 205 24.35 -10.61 22.22
N GLN A 206 24.00 -11.81 21.75
CA GLN A 206 24.29 -12.28 20.39
C GLN A 206 23.47 -11.55 19.32
N MET A 207 22.27 -11.09 19.69
CA MET A 207 21.37 -10.37 18.79
C MET A 207 21.73 -8.88 18.79
N ARG A 208 22.00 -8.33 19.97
CA ARG A 208 22.47 -6.95 20.14
C ARG A 208 23.81 -6.69 19.44
N SER A 209 24.77 -7.61 19.53
CA SER A 209 26.08 -7.45 18.87
C SER A 209 25.99 -7.41 17.35
N ARG A 210 24.95 -8.04 16.78
CA ARG A 210 24.66 -8.05 15.34
C ARG A 210 23.67 -6.97 14.91
N VAL A 211 23.24 -6.09 15.84
CA VAL A 211 22.21 -5.05 15.60
C VAL A 211 20.95 -5.66 14.99
N PHE A 212 20.52 -6.78 15.56
CA PHE A 212 19.37 -7.53 15.08
C PHE A 212 18.10 -6.99 15.73
N SER A 213 17.44 -6.05 15.06
CA SER A 213 16.15 -5.49 15.46
C SER A 213 15.19 -5.43 14.28
N PHE A 214 13.93 -5.76 14.54
CA PHE A 214 12.84 -5.59 13.60
C PHE A 214 12.49 -4.11 13.48
N THR A 215 12.40 -3.63 12.25
CA THR A 215 11.90 -2.28 11.97
C THR A 215 10.38 -2.31 12.11
N ASN A 216 9.84 -1.73 13.19
CA ASN A 216 8.41 -1.57 13.40
C ASN A 216 8.08 -0.07 13.44
N PRO A 217 7.41 0.49 12.40
CA PRO A 217 7.01 1.89 12.44
C PRO A 217 5.92 2.08 13.49
N LEU A 218 5.93 3.24 14.14
CA LEU A 218 4.90 3.61 15.11
C LEU A 218 3.52 3.69 14.43
N ARG A 219 2.52 3.04 15.04
CA ARG A 219 1.14 2.98 14.51
C ARG A 219 0.14 3.45 15.57
N VAL A 220 -0.63 4.49 15.26
CA VAL A 220 -1.65 5.05 16.17
C VAL A 220 -3.02 4.94 15.53
N ASN A 221 -3.95 4.27 16.22
CA ASN A 221 -5.33 4.15 15.77
C ASN A 221 -6.10 5.42 16.13
N ILE A 222 -6.66 6.10 15.14
CA ILE A 222 -7.64 7.18 15.36
C ILE A 222 -9.04 6.58 15.45
N SER A 223 -9.33 5.63 14.57
CA SER A 223 -10.63 4.96 14.43
C SER A 223 -10.39 3.47 14.13
N PRO A 224 -11.37 2.56 14.30
CA PRO A 224 -11.21 1.15 13.95
C PRO A 224 -10.77 0.90 12.49
N THR A 225 -11.04 1.84 11.58
CA THR A 225 -10.64 1.75 10.16
C THR A 225 -9.50 2.70 9.80
N VAL A 226 -9.23 3.74 10.59
CA VAL A 226 -8.25 4.79 10.26
C VAL A 226 -7.07 4.76 11.22
N GLN A 227 -5.87 4.64 10.66
CA GLN A 227 -4.62 4.56 11.40
C GLN A 227 -3.62 5.58 10.86
N LEU A 228 -2.86 6.19 11.78
CA LEU A 228 -1.67 6.96 11.46
C LEU A 228 -0.45 6.06 11.63
N ILE A 229 0.40 6.04 10.61
CA ILE A 229 1.64 5.26 10.63
C ILE A 229 2.77 6.23 10.40
N GLN A 230 3.74 6.25 11.31
CA GLN A 230 4.87 7.16 11.19
C GLN A 230 5.67 6.82 9.92
N SER A 231 5.91 7.86 9.11
CA SER A 231 6.71 7.80 7.89
C SER A 231 7.99 8.61 8.06
N GLU A 232 9.03 8.19 7.36
CA GLU A 232 10.18 9.02 7.03
C GLU A 232 10.08 9.45 5.57
N ASP A 233 10.71 10.58 5.23
CA ASP A 233 10.72 11.14 3.86
C ASP A 233 11.29 10.15 2.84
N SER A 234 12.26 9.34 3.27
CA SER A 234 13.03 8.42 2.45
C SER A 234 12.34 7.09 2.16
N PHE A 235 11.16 6.83 2.75
CA PHE A 235 10.43 5.59 2.48
C PHE A 235 9.78 5.62 1.10
N THR A 236 10.18 4.63 0.30
CA THR A 236 9.60 4.32 -1.01
C THR A 236 9.24 2.84 -1.05
N SER A 237 8.17 2.47 -1.75
CA SER A 237 7.87 1.05 -1.96
C SER A 237 8.81 0.44 -3.00
N LEU A 238 9.01 -0.87 -2.95
CA LEU A 238 9.72 -1.60 -4.00
C LEU A 238 9.00 -1.46 -5.35
N GLN A 239 7.67 -1.35 -5.35
CA GLN A 239 6.90 -1.08 -6.56
C GLN A 239 7.23 0.29 -7.16
N GLN A 240 7.38 1.33 -6.33
CA GLN A 240 7.79 2.66 -6.80
C GLN A 240 9.20 2.64 -7.39
N ILE A 241 10.13 1.94 -6.74
CA ILE A 241 11.49 1.74 -7.26
C ILE A 241 11.43 1.02 -8.61
N TRP A 242 10.59 0.00 -8.73
CA TRP A 242 10.39 -0.73 -9.98
C TRP A 242 9.88 0.18 -11.10
N ASN A 243 8.90 1.04 -10.80
CA ASN A 243 8.34 1.99 -11.75
C ASN A 243 9.36 3.02 -12.27
N TRP A 244 10.49 3.24 -11.58
CA TRP A 244 11.57 4.10 -12.09
C TRP A 244 12.33 3.50 -13.28
N VAL A 245 12.24 2.19 -13.50
CA VAL A 245 12.95 1.48 -14.58
C VAL A 245 12.27 1.68 -15.92
N ASP A 246 10.96 1.47 -15.94
CA ASP A 246 10.11 1.68 -17.12
C ASP A 246 8.76 2.24 -16.68
N PRO A 247 8.58 3.57 -16.71
CA PRO A 247 7.33 4.21 -16.32
C PRO A 247 6.20 3.91 -17.32
N SER A 248 6.51 3.36 -18.50
CA SER A 248 5.50 3.08 -19.53
C SER A 248 4.71 1.81 -19.21
N PHE A 249 5.30 0.85 -18.49
CA PHE A 249 4.68 -0.45 -18.19
C PHE A 249 5.13 -1.03 -16.83
N PRO A 250 4.35 -0.82 -15.76
CA PRO A 250 4.74 -1.20 -14.40
C PRO A 250 4.68 -2.71 -14.12
N TYR A 251 4.03 -3.53 -14.95
CA TYR A 251 3.82 -4.97 -14.70
C TYR A 251 4.31 -5.86 -15.87
N PRO A 252 5.58 -6.34 -15.84
CA PRO A 252 6.11 -7.27 -16.84
C PRO A 252 5.34 -8.58 -16.91
N SER A 253 4.76 -9.00 -15.79
CA SER A 253 3.91 -10.19 -15.69
C SER A 253 2.76 -10.16 -16.70
N ILE A 254 2.10 -9.01 -16.86
CA ILE A 254 0.97 -8.84 -17.79
C ILE A 254 1.45 -8.97 -19.23
N ARG A 255 2.58 -8.34 -19.57
CA ARG A 255 3.15 -8.39 -20.93
C ARG A 255 3.59 -9.80 -21.33
N VAL A 256 4.25 -10.52 -20.42
CA VAL A 256 4.58 -11.93 -20.66
C VAL A 256 3.31 -12.76 -20.80
N LEU A 257 2.31 -12.54 -19.95
CA LEU A 257 1.04 -13.27 -20.07
C LEU A 257 0.38 -13.04 -21.43
N GLU A 258 0.24 -11.80 -21.88
CA GLU A 258 -0.35 -11.43 -23.17
C GLU A 258 0.41 -12.02 -24.36
N SER A 259 1.73 -11.90 -24.36
CA SER A 259 2.58 -12.41 -25.46
C SER A 259 2.62 -13.95 -25.52
N TYR A 260 2.50 -14.62 -24.37
CA TYR A 260 2.53 -16.07 -24.28
C TYR A 260 1.15 -16.75 -24.21
N GLN A 261 0.04 -16.00 -24.30
CA GLN A 261 -1.34 -16.56 -24.23
C GLN A 261 -1.55 -17.76 -25.16
N LYS A 262 -1.04 -17.69 -26.39
CA LYS A 262 -1.19 -18.77 -27.38
C LYS A 262 -0.39 -20.01 -26.96
N GLN A 263 0.85 -19.82 -26.53
CA GLN A 263 1.74 -20.91 -26.10
C GLN A 263 1.28 -21.56 -24.79
N LEU A 264 0.60 -20.79 -23.92
CA LEU A 264 -0.01 -21.28 -22.68
C LEU A 264 -1.18 -22.23 -22.94
N LYS A 265 -2.00 -21.95 -23.95
CA LYS A 265 -3.12 -22.83 -24.32
C LYS A 265 -2.65 -24.22 -24.76
N ASP A 266 -1.54 -24.27 -25.49
CA ASP A 266 -0.97 -25.51 -26.02
C ASP A 266 -0.10 -26.28 -25.01
N ALA A 267 0.41 -25.60 -23.97
CA ALA A 267 1.29 -26.21 -22.98
C ALA A 267 0.52 -27.03 -21.92
N PRO A 268 1.11 -28.15 -21.44
CA PRO A 268 0.54 -28.91 -20.33
C PRO A 268 0.55 -28.07 -19.06
N GLU A 269 -0.52 -28.17 -18.26
CA GLU A 269 -0.82 -27.30 -17.12
C GLU A 269 0.35 -27.20 -16.13
N GLU A 270 1.00 -28.32 -15.82
CA GLU A 270 2.16 -28.42 -14.92
C GLU A 270 3.38 -27.60 -15.39
N LYS A 271 3.53 -27.39 -16.71
CA LYS A 271 4.69 -26.67 -17.28
C LYS A 271 4.39 -25.21 -17.60
N ARG A 272 3.12 -24.78 -17.54
CA ARG A 272 2.71 -23.39 -17.84
C ARG A 272 3.41 -22.39 -16.95
N ALA A 273 3.47 -22.66 -15.64
CA ALA A 273 4.13 -21.80 -14.67
C ALA A 273 5.65 -21.66 -14.94
N LEU A 274 6.31 -22.76 -15.28
CA LEU A 274 7.75 -22.76 -15.57
C LEU A 274 8.06 -22.02 -16.88
N LEU A 275 7.23 -22.18 -17.91
CA LEU A 275 7.37 -21.43 -19.17
C LEU A 275 7.22 -19.93 -18.96
N LEU A 276 6.20 -19.52 -18.20
CA LEU A 276 5.99 -18.11 -17.82
C LEU A 276 7.16 -17.56 -17.02
N TYR A 277 7.64 -18.30 -16.03
CA TYR A 277 8.80 -17.90 -15.23
C TYR A 277 10.04 -17.67 -16.09
N ASN A 278 10.34 -18.60 -16.99
CA ASN A 278 11.49 -18.47 -17.88
C ASN A 278 11.35 -17.31 -18.87
N ALA A 279 10.13 -17.02 -19.34
CA ALA A 279 9.86 -15.86 -20.18
C ALA A 279 10.07 -14.55 -19.39
N LEU A 280 9.58 -14.48 -18.15
CA LEU A 280 9.79 -13.34 -17.26
C LEU A 280 11.27 -13.09 -16.97
N CYS A 281 12.04 -14.14 -16.68
CA CYS A 281 13.48 -14.00 -16.46
C CYS A 281 14.26 -13.53 -17.70
N LYS A 282 13.72 -13.70 -18.90
CA LYS A 282 14.32 -13.16 -20.14
C LYS A 282 13.99 -11.69 -20.33
N GLU A 283 12.79 -11.27 -19.95
CA GLU A 283 12.33 -9.89 -20.08
C GLU A 283 12.93 -8.99 -18.99
N VAL A 284 12.99 -9.48 -17.76
CA VAL A 284 13.50 -8.74 -16.60
C VAL A 284 14.91 -9.23 -16.27
N SER A 285 15.91 -8.34 -16.41
CA SER A 285 17.27 -8.66 -15.98
C SER A 285 17.34 -8.85 -14.45
N PRO A 286 18.15 -9.80 -13.93
CA PRO A 286 18.25 -10.01 -12.48
C PRO A 286 18.86 -8.82 -11.73
N ASP A 287 19.63 -7.97 -12.41
CA ASP A 287 20.36 -6.85 -11.80
C ASP A 287 19.56 -5.55 -11.75
N VAL A 288 18.26 -5.56 -12.04
CA VAL A 288 17.43 -4.34 -12.06
C VAL A 288 17.55 -3.56 -10.75
N LEU A 289 17.30 -4.21 -9.60
CA LEU A 289 17.31 -3.54 -8.31
C LEU A 289 18.69 -2.95 -7.98
N THR A 290 19.76 -3.69 -8.25
CA THR A 290 21.14 -3.22 -8.02
C THR A 290 21.44 -1.99 -8.86
N ARG A 291 21.09 -2.00 -10.16
CA ARG A 291 21.33 -0.86 -11.07
C ARG A 291 20.61 0.41 -10.63
N ILE A 292 19.39 0.28 -10.09
CA ILE A 292 18.63 1.43 -9.60
C ILE A 292 19.23 1.96 -8.30
N ILE A 293 19.56 1.09 -7.35
CA ILE A 293 20.14 1.53 -6.09
C ILE A 293 21.49 2.21 -6.34
N ASP A 294 22.29 1.69 -7.26
CA ASP A 294 23.55 2.30 -7.68
C ASP A 294 23.37 3.70 -8.31
N SER A 295 22.24 3.97 -8.98
CA SER A 295 21.97 5.30 -9.55
C SER A 295 21.46 6.31 -8.53
N VAL A 296 20.82 5.84 -7.45
CA VAL A 296 20.22 6.71 -6.41
C VAL A 296 21.20 7.00 -5.28
N VAL A 297 22.09 6.05 -4.94
CA VAL A 297 23.02 6.20 -3.82
C VAL A 297 24.34 6.84 -4.29
N PRO A 298 24.73 8.02 -3.78
CA PRO A 298 25.88 8.77 -4.32
C PRO A 298 27.25 8.20 -3.90
N SER A 299 27.32 7.33 -2.89
CA SER A 299 28.58 6.81 -2.34
C SER A 299 28.59 5.29 -2.20
N TYR A 300 29.69 4.67 -2.61
CA TYR A 300 29.90 3.22 -2.44
C TYR A 300 29.83 2.77 -0.97
N ARG A 301 30.24 3.63 -0.02
CA ARG A 301 30.14 3.31 1.42
C ARG A 301 28.69 3.21 1.87
N GLN A 302 27.85 4.14 1.43
CA GLN A 302 26.41 4.12 1.69
C GLN A 302 25.76 2.90 1.02
N LEU A 303 26.14 2.60 -0.22
CA LEU A 303 25.67 1.41 -0.94
C LEU A 303 25.98 0.12 -0.16
N PHE A 304 27.22 -0.04 0.31
CA PHE A 304 27.61 -1.22 1.09
C PHE A 304 26.83 -1.33 2.40
N SER A 305 26.64 -0.21 3.10
CA SER A 305 25.83 -0.16 4.32
C SER A 305 24.37 -0.54 4.06
N LEU A 306 23.78 0.05 3.01
CA LEU A 306 22.40 -0.23 2.59
C LEU A 306 22.23 -1.71 2.23
N ARG A 307 23.15 -2.31 1.46
CA ARG A 307 23.09 -3.74 1.11
C ARG A 307 23.17 -4.64 2.34
N SER A 308 24.04 -4.30 3.30
CA SER A 308 24.19 -5.04 4.55
C SER A 308 22.92 -4.96 5.41
N GLN A 309 22.35 -3.77 5.57
CA GLN A 309 21.10 -3.57 6.30
C GLN A 309 19.92 -4.22 5.60
N PHE A 310 19.79 -4.05 4.28
CA PHE A 310 18.76 -4.68 3.46
C PHE A 310 18.79 -6.20 3.59
N ALA A 311 19.96 -6.83 3.47
CA ALA A 311 20.11 -8.29 3.62
C ALA A 311 19.68 -8.76 5.02
N SER A 312 20.04 -8.01 6.06
CA SER A 312 19.66 -8.31 7.44
C SER A 312 18.16 -8.19 7.66
N GLN A 313 17.55 -7.09 7.21
CA GLN A 313 16.12 -6.81 7.36
C GLN A 313 15.25 -7.74 6.50
N ILE A 314 15.66 -8.08 5.28
CA ILE A 314 14.89 -9.01 4.44
C ILE A 314 14.99 -10.45 4.96
N GLY A 315 16.14 -10.85 5.50
CA GLY A 315 16.29 -12.14 6.18
C GLY A 315 15.37 -12.24 7.41
N LEU A 316 15.29 -11.15 8.18
CA LEU A 316 14.39 -11.00 9.31
C LEU A 316 12.91 -11.11 8.94
N THR A 317 12.49 -10.31 7.98
CA THR A 317 11.12 -10.33 7.47
C THR A 317 10.79 -11.68 6.84
N SER A 318 11.74 -12.33 6.15
CA SER A 318 11.58 -13.70 5.62
C SER A 318 11.31 -14.71 6.73
N MET A 319 12.13 -14.71 7.78
CA MET A 319 11.96 -15.57 8.95
C MET A 319 10.59 -15.37 9.61
N LEU A 320 10.18 -14.12 9.86
CA LEU A 320 8.85 -13.84 10.41
C LEU A 320 7.73 -14.31 9.49
N GLY A 321 7.92 -14.19 8.18
CA GLY A 321 6.94 -14.66 7.20
C GLY A 321 6.70 -16.14 7.27
N HIS A 322 7.79 -16.88 7.38
CA HIS A 322 7.73 -18.32 7.55
C HIS A 322 7.12 -18.71 8.91
N LEU A 323 7.50 -18.03 9.99
CA LEU A 323 7.02 -18.35 11.33
C LEU A 323 5.53 -18.05 11.53
N PHE A 324 5.04 -16.94 10.98
CA PHE A 324 3.67 -16.48 11.17
C PHE A 324 2.76 -16.71 9.95
N CYS A 325 3.26 -17.44 8.94
CA CYS A 325 2.54 -17.70 7.69
C CYS A 325 1.96 -16.43 7.05
N ILE A 326 2.76 -15.36 7.03
CA ILE A 326 2.33 -14.06 6.49
C ILE A 326 2.24 -14.16 4.96
N SER A 327 1.01 -14.10 4.45
CA SER A 327 0.71 -14.07 3.02
C SER A 327 0.80 -12.65 2.43
N ASN A 328 0.71 -12.55 1.09
CA ASN A 328 0.60 -11.30 0.33
C ASN A 328 1.78 -10.32 0.43
N ARG A 329 3.00 -10.82 0.23
CA ARG A 329 4.24 -10.03 0.15
C ARG A 329 4.47 -9.51 -1.25
N THR A 330 3.63 -8.57 -1.68
CA THR A 330 3.79 -7.86 -2.94
C THR A 330 4.85 -6.77 -2.83
N LEU A 331 5.33 -6.27 -3.97
CA LEU A 331 6.31 -5.19 -4.04
C LEU A 331 5.79 -3.87 -3.44
N GLU A 332 4.46 -3.71 -3.40
CA GLU A 332 3.77 -2.56 -2.82
C GLU A 332 3.89 -2.52 -1.29
N ASN A 333 3.85 -3.71 -0.66
CA ASN A 333 3.87 -3.86 0.80
C ASN A 333 5.28 -3.87 1.40
N ILE A 334 6.33 -3.80 0.57
CA ILE A 334 7.72 -3.76 1.02
C ILE A 334 8.23 -2.33 0.84
N LEU A 335 8.40 -1.63 1.96
CA LEU A 335 8.96 -0.29 2.01
C LEU A 335 10.47 -0.35 2.26
N LEU A 336 11.21 0.50 1.56
CA LEU A 336 12.65 0.68 1.70
C LEU A 336 12.97 2.13 2.01
N SER A 337 13.87 2.35 2.97
CA SER A 337 14.52 3.64 3.16
C SER A 337 15.74 3.71 2.24
N VAL A 338 15.70 4.63 1.29
CA VAL A 338 16.81 4.79 0.31
C VAL A 338 17.89 5.75 0.82
N HIS A 339 17.57 6.55 1.84
CA HIS A 339 18.51 7.45 2.50
C HIS A 339 18.62 7.07 3.98
N SER A 340 19.75 6.45 4.34
CA SER A 340 20.16 6.16 5.72
C SER A 340 21.42 6.94 6.09
#